data_AF-T0YSR3-F1
#
_entry.id   AF-T0YSR3-F1
#
_cell.length_a   1.000
_cell.length_b   1.000
_cell.length_c   1.000
_cell.angle_alpha   90.00
_cell.angle_beta   90.00
_cell.angle_gamma   90.00
#
_symmetry.space_group_name_H-M   'P 1'
#
loop_
_entity.id
_entity.type
_entity.pdbx_description
1 polymer ?
#
loop_
_entity_poly.entity_id
_entity_poly.type
_entity_poly.pdbx_seq_one_letter_code
_entity_poly.pdbx_strand_id
1 'polypeptide(L)'
;MEGTNCEYEAYQSFKRSGANPQYVHVKELETHRKRLTDFDIVFFPGGFSAGDYVRAGAIFAARLKVASGRDLDQFDESRRPIIGVCNGFQILVELGIRPGEPGMRQKVTLTFNSSGRFECRKVFVKISDQKQDWFGEAYSGRKTVG
;
A
#
# COMPACT_ATOMS: atom_id res chain seq x y z
N MET A 1 0.84 -12.36 -1.81
CA MET A 1 1.52 -13.23 -0.82
C MET A 1 0.41 -13.92 -0.05
N GLU A 2 0.60 -15.15 0.42
CA GLU A 2 -0.40 -15.79 1.28
C GLU A 2 -0.72 -14.90 2.49
N GLY A 3 -2.01 -14.76 2.81
CA GLY A 3 -2.51 -13.99 3.94
C GLY A 3 -3.15 -12.63 3.61
N THR A 4 -3.04 -12.12 2.38
CA THR A 4 -3.91 -11.01 1.94
C THR A 4 -5.33 -11.55 1.71
N ASN A 5 -6.36 -10.76 2.01
CA ASN A 5 -7.76 -11.19 1.85
C ASN A 5 -8.64 -10.12 1.19
N CYS A 6 -8.04 -9.00 0.79
CA CYS A 6 -8.74 -7.84 0.27
C CYS A 6 -8.46 -7.55 -1.22
N GLU A 7 -7.83 -8.49 -1.92
CA GLU A 7 -7.43 -8.32 -3.31
C GLU A 7 -8.63 -8.30 -4.27
N TYR A 8 -9.70 -9.04 -3.97
CA TYR A 8 -10.84 -9.18 -4.88
C TYR A 8 -11.64 -7.88 -4.97
N GLU A 9 -11.99 -7.28 -3.85
CA GLU A 9 -12.70 -6.00 -3.82
C GLU A 9 -11.85 -4.86 -4.39
N ALA A 10 -10.54 -4.88 -4.16
CA ALA A 10 -9.63 -3.92 -4.76
C ALA A 10 -9.64 -4.04 -6.29
N TYR A 11 -9.55 -5.27 -6.81
CA TYR A 11 -9.66 -5.54 -8.24
C TYR A 11 -10.99 -5.03 -8.82
N GLN A 12 -12.11 -5.33 -8.16
CA GLN A 12 -13.42 -4.85 -8.61
C GLN A 12 -13.52 -3.32 -8.57
N SER A 13 -12.95 -2.68 -7.55
CA SER A 13 -12.93 -1.22 -7.42
C SER A 13 -12.17 -0.57 -8.58
N PHE A 14 -10.94 -1.01 -8.84
CA PHE A 14 -10.14 -0.48 -9.95
C PHE A 14 -10.80 -0.73 -11.31
N LYS A 15 -11.36 -1.93 -11.52
CA LYS A 15 -12.07 -2.26 -12.76
C LYS A 15 -13.28 -1.36 -12.97
N ARG A 16 -14.05 -1.06 -11.92
CA ARG A 16 -15.20 -0.14 -11.97
C ARG A 16 -14.78 1.31 -12.22
N SER A 17 -13.59 1.70 -11.80
CA SER A 17 -12.99 3.00 -12.10
C SER A 17 -12.40 3.10 -13.52
N GLY A 18 -12.51 2.04 -14.35
CA GLY A 18 -12.03 2.02 -15.73
C GLY A 18 -10.57 1.60 -15.90
N ALA A 19 -9.90 1.18 -14.83
CA ALA A 19 -8.55 0.64 -14.92
C ALA A 19 -8.55 -0.83 -15.40
N ASN A 20 -7.38 -1.33 -15.81
CA ASN A 20 -7.15 -2.74 -16.14
C ASN A 20 -6.30 -3.43 -15.05
N PRO A 21 -6.88 -3.74 -13.87
CA PRO A 21 -6.12 -4.29 -12.76
C PRO A 21 -5.61 -5.69 -13.07
N GLN A 22 -4.45 -6.04 -12.52
CA GLN A 22 -3.90 -7.38 -12.58
C GLN A 22 -3.48 -7.85 -11.19
N TYR A 23 -3.72 -9.13 -10.90
CA TYR A 23 -3.08 -9.76 -9.77
C TYR A 23 -1.61 -10.02 -10.10
N VAL A 24 -0.74 -9.64 -9.16
CA VAL A 24 0.70 -9.87 -9.25
C VAL A 24 1.14 -10.51 -7.95
N HIS A 25 1.56 -11.77 -8.02
CA HIS A 25 2.12 -12.46 -6.87
C HIS A 25 3.59 -12.08 -6.70
N VAL A 26 4.08 -11.95 -5.46
CA VAL A 26 5.48 -11.60 -5.18
C VAL A 26 6.49 -12.54 -5.86
N LYS A 27 6.13 -13.81 -6.04
CA LYS A 27 6.95 -14.79 -6.79
C LYS A 27 7.15 -14.40 -8.26
N GLU A 28 6.18 -13.76 -8.89
CA GLU A 28 6.30 -13.28 -10.28
C GLU A 28 7.29 -12.11 -10.39
N LEU A 29 7.39 -11.31 -9.33
CA LEU A 29 8.38 -10.24 -9.18
C LEU A 29 9.78 -10.82 -8.90
N GLU A 30 9.88 -11.78 -7.97
CA GLU A 30 11.12 -12.49 -7.63
C GLU A 30 11.73 -13.23 -8.84
N THR A 31 10.88 -13.72 -9.75
CA THR A 31 11.29 -14.40 -10.98
C THR A 31 11.39 -13.48 -12.20
N HIS A 32 11.20 -12.18 -12.02
CA HIS A 32 11.20 -11.16 -13.08
C HIS A 32 10.24 -11.45 -14.25
N ARG A 33 9.19 -12.26 -14.04
CA ARG A 33 8.15 -12.47 -15.07
C ARG A 33 7.29 -11.22 -15.26
N LYS A 34 7.18 -10.41 -14.21
CA LYS A 34 6.57 -9.10 -14.22
C LYS A 34 7.50 -8.14 -13.47
N ARG A 35 7.50 -6.88 -13.87
CA ARG A 35 8.16 -5.82 -13.12
C ARG A 35 7.12 -4.83 -12.64
N LEU A 36 7.38 -4.17 -11.53
CA LEU A 36 6.44 -3.15 -11.09
C LEU A 36 6.39 -2.03 -12.12
N THR A 37 7.49 -1.69 -12.78
CA THR A 37 7.61 -0.60 -13.77
C THR A 37 6.65 -0.71 -14.95
N ASP A 38 6.12 -1.91 -15.22
CA ASP A 38 5.13 -2.16 -16.26
C ASP A 38 3.70 -1.70 -15.83
N PHE A 39 3.56 -1.38 -14.55
CA PHE A 39 2.52 -0.67 -13.80
C PHE A 39 2.22 0.76 -14.27
N ASP A 40 1.03 1.30 -13.99
CA ASP A 40 0.80 2.75 -13.75
C ASP A 40 0.57 3.03 -12.25
N ILE A 41 -0.12 2.11 -11.56
CA ILE A 41 -0.47 2.18 -10.15
C ILE A 41 -0.06 0.87 -9.48
N VAL A 42 0.49 0.96 -8.27
CA VAL A 42 0.72 -0.21 -7.41
C VAL A 42 -0.21 -0.13 -6.20
N PHE A 43 -0.97 -1.21 -5.97
CA PHE A 43 -1.88 -1.32 -4.85
C PHE A 43 -1.52 -2.54 -3.99
N PHE A 44 -1.28 -2.32 -2.70
CA PHE A 44 -1.08 -3.38 -1.71
C PHE A 44 -2.40 -3.63 -0.96
N PRO A 45 -3.00 -4.82 -1.10
CA PRO A 45 -4.26 -5.14 -0.44
C PRO A 45 -4.10 -5.34 1.07
N GLY A 46 -5.22 -5.20 1.77
CA GLY A 46 -5.34 -5.53 3.20
C GLY A 46 -5.31 -7.04 3.48
N GLY A 47 -5.38 -7.37 4.78
CA GLY A 47 -5.40 -8.74 5.29
C GLY A 47 -4.42 -8.93 6.43
N PHE A 48 -3.79 -10.10 6.46
CA PHE A 48 -2.80 -10.53 7.45
C PHE A 48 -1.63 -11.18 6.72
N SER A 49 -0.88 -10.39 5.93
CA SER A 49 0.22 -10.97 5.15
C SER A 49 1.23 -11.68 6.06
N ALA A 50 1.56 -12.92 5.70
CA ALA A 50 2.37 -13.81 6.54
C ALA A 50 1.80 -14.00 7.97
N GLY A 51 0.49 -13.93 8.15
CA GLY A 51 -0.19 -14.10 9.44
C GLY A 51 0.17 -13.06 10.50
N ASP A 52 0.82 -11.95 10.11
CA ASP A 52 1.42 -10.95 11.00
C ASP A 52 2.34 -11.54 12.10
N TYR A 53 2.89 -12.74 11.88
CA TYR A 53 3.58 -13.55 12.91
C TYR A 53 4.82 -12.90 13.54
N VAL A 54 5.49 -11.99 12.82
CA VAL A 54 6.69 -11.28 13.32
C VAL A 54 6.35 -9.83 13.63
N ARG A 55 5.89 -9.11 12.61
CA ARG A 55 5.26 -7.79 12.68
C ARG A 55 4.39 -7.66 11.44
N ALA A 56 3.28 -6.94 11.56
CA ALA A 56 2.33 -6.84 10.48
C ALA A 56 2.98 -6.24 9.22
N GLY A 57 2.94 -6.98 8.11
CA GLY A 57 3.54 -6.57 6.84
C GLY A 57 5.07 -6.65 6.72
N ALA A 58 5.83 -6.91 7.79
CA ALA A 58 7.29 -6.84 7.76
C ALA A 58 7.95 -7.91 6.86
N ILE A 59 7.44 -9.14 6.88
CA ILE A 59 7.95 -10.22 6.04
C ILE A 59 7.67 -9.92 4.56
N PHE A 60 6.48 -9.41 4.26
CA PHE A 60 6.12 -9.05 2.89
C PHE A 60 6.99 -7.88 2.41
N ALA A 61 7.15 -6.83 3.22
CA ALA A 61 8.06 -5.72 2.91
C ALA A 61 9.49 -6.19 2.63
N ALA A 62 10.05 -7.08 3.45
CA ALA A 62 11.40 -7.62 3.24
C ALA A 62 11.53 -8.37 1.90
N ARG A 63 10.55 -9.21 1.55
CA ARG A 63 10.52 -9.92 0.27
C ARG A 63 10.42 -8.95 -0.92
N LEU A 64 9.59 -7.92 -0.81
CA LEU A 64 9.44 -6.89 -1.84
C LEU A 64 10.72 -6.09 -2.04
N LYS A 65 11.45 -5.72 -0.97
CA LYS A 65 12.74 -5.04 -1.09
C LYS A 65 13.74 -5.87 -1.90
N VAL A 66 13.79 -7.17 -1.65
CA VAL A 66 14.70 -8.07 -2.37
C VAL A 66 14.24 -8.27 -3.83
N ALA A 67 12.94 -8.48 -4.05
CA ALA A 67 12.40 -8.79 -5.36
C ALA A 67 12.33 -7.58 -6.32
N SER A 68 11.98 -6.40 -5.79
CA SER A 68 11.61 -5.24 -6.59
C SER A 68 11.96 -3.90 -5.94
N GLY A 69 12.94 -3.85 -5.03
CA GLY A 69 13.33 -2.61 -4.36
C GLY A 69 13.63 -1.48 -5.34
N ARG A 70 14.44 -1.75 -6.37
CA ARG A 70 14.77 -0.77 -7.42
C ARG A 70 13.55 -0.27 -8.20
N ASP A 71 12.63 -1.18 -8.54
CA ASP A 71 11.41 -0.78 -9.26
C ASP A 71 10.52 0.10 -8.37
N LEU A 72 10.43 -0.21 -7.08
CA LEU A 72 9.68 0.61 -6.13
C LEU A 72 10.31 1.99 -5.94
N ASP A 73 11.65 2.08 -5.89
CA ASP A 73 12.36 3.37 -5.83
C ASP A 73 12.02 4.21 -7.07
N GLN A 74 12.06 3.58 -8.25
CA GLN A 74 11.70 4.24 -9.51
C GLN A 74 10.23 4.71 -9.53
N PHE A 75 9.31 3.96 -8.93
CA PHE A 75 7.92 4.40 -8.76
C PHE A 75 7.78 5.64 -7.89
N ASP A 76 8.46 5.64 -6.75
CA ASP A 76 8.44 6.75 -5.80
C ASP A 76 9.01 8.02 -6.45
N GLU A 77 10.15 7.89 -7.14
CA GLU A 77 10.80 8.99 -7.87
C GLU A 77 9.93 9.53 -9.02
N SER A 78 9.24 8.65 -9.74
CA SER A 78 8.33 9.04 -10.83
C SER A 78 6.98 9.57 -10.34
N ARG A 79 6.77 9.68 -9.02
CA ARG A 79 5.53 10.14 -8.37
C ARG A 79 4.29 9.35 -8.80
N ARG A 80 4.48 8.09 -9.18
CA ARG A 80 3.39 7.20 -9.57
C ARG A 80 2.65 6.72 -8.33
N PRO A 81 1.32 6.53 -8.36
CA PRO A 81 0.56 6.19 -7.16
C PRO A 81 0.97 4.82 -6.60
N ILE A 82 1.43 4.81 -5.35
CA ILE A 82 1.59 3.62 -4.52
C ILE A 82 0.56 3.70 -3.39
N ILE A 83 -0.38 2.76 -3.37
CA ILE A 83 -1.51 2.76 -2.45
C ILE A 83 -1.42 1.51 -1.58
N GLY A 84 -1.63 1.66 -0.27
CA GLY A 84 -1.70 0.54 0.66
C GLY A 84 -2.85 0.75 1.63
N VAL A 85 -3.70 -0.26 1.80
CA VAL A 85 -4.87 -0.21 2.69
C VAL A 85 -4.75 -1.25 3.79
N CYS A 86 -5.00 -0.87 5.04
CA CYS A 86 -4.87 -1.75 6.20
C CYS A 86 -3.46 -2.38 6.28
N ASN A 87 -3.33 -3.68 6.04
CA ASN A 87 -2.04 -4.37 5.97
C ASN A 87 -1.14 -3.87 4.83
N GLY A 88 -1.72 -3.42 3.72
CA GLY A 88 -0.99 -2.74 2.67
C GLY A 88 -0.26 -1.50 3.15
N PHE A 89 -0.87 -0.71 4.04
CA PHE A 89 -0.22 0.48 4.61
C PHE A 89 0.90 0.09 5.58
N GLN A 90 0.71 -0.96 6.39
CA GLN A 90 1.76 -1.50 7.25
C GLN A 90 2.99 -1.92 6.43
N ILE A 91 2.77 -2.58 5.29
CA ILE A 91 3.83 -2.96 4.35
C ILE A 91 4.56 -1.72 3.84
N LEU A 92 3.84 -0.67 3.39
CA LEU A 92 4.47 0.57 2.91
C LEU A 92 5.35 1.22 3.97
N VAL A 93 4.88 1.26 5.23
CA VAL A 93 5.63 1.80 6.35
C VAL A 93 6.92 1.01 6.61
N GLU A 94 6.87 -0.33 6.58
CA GLU A 94 8.05 -1.19 6.71
C GLU A 94 8.99 -1.09 5.48
N LEU A 95 8.45 -0.81 4.29
CA LEU A 95 9.22 -0.46 3.10
C LEU A 95 9.92 0.90 3.24
N GLY A 96 9.44 1.77 4.14
CA GLY A 96 9.92 3.13 4.29
C GLY A 96 9.26 4.12 3.33
N ILE A 97 8.28 3.66 2.54
CA ILE A 97 7.50 4.47 1.60
C ILE A 97 6.47 5.26 2.41
N ARG A 98 6.52 6.59 2.34
CA ARG A 98 5.59 7.46 3.07
C ARG A 98 5.03 8.56 2.17
N PRO A 99 3.73 8.88 2.29
CA PRO A 99 3.12 9.96 1.51
C PRO A 99 3.85 11.31 1.68
N GLY A 100 4.51 11.75 0.60
CA GLY A 100 5.15 13.06 0.52
C GLY A 100 6.52 13.20 1.22
N GLU A 101 7.21 12.10 1.52
CA GLU A 101 8.64 12.11 1.88
C GLU A 101 9.40 11.14 0.95
N PRO A 102 10.33 11.62 0.10
CA PRO A 102 11.09 10.74 -0.78
C PRO A 102 12.08 9.87 0.00
N GLY A 103 12.27 8.64 -0.47
CA GLY A 103 13.31 7.73 -0.02
C GLY A 103 12.83 6.64 0.96
N MET A 104 13.36 5.44 0.76
CA MET A 104 12.98 4.23 1.50
C MET A 104 13.74 4.04 2.82
N ARG A 105 13.43 4.87 3.82
CA ARG A 105 13.92 4.65 5.19
C ARG A 105 12.77 4.54 6.18
N GLN A 106 12.66 3.37 6.80
CA GLN A 106 11.71 3.14 7.89
C GLN A 106 12.06 4.05 9.08
N LYS A 107 11.21 5.03 9.38
CA LYS A 107 11.32 5.91 10.56
C LYS A 107 10.25 5.61 11.62
N VAL A 108 9.16 4.99 11.20
CA VAL A 108 7.99 4.68 12.03
C VAL A 108 7.53 3.26 11.73
N THR A 109 6.72 2.70 12.62
CA THR A 109 6.01 1.43 12.40
C THR A 109 4.62 1.53 13.04
N LEU A 110 3.71 0.65 12.64
CA LEU A 110 2.41 0.51 13.27
C LEU A 110 2.49 -0.60 14.32
N THR A 111 1.96 -0.31 15.50
CA THR A 111 1.93 -1.24 16.64
C THR A 111 0.49 -1.49 17.08
N PHE A 112 0.33 -2.28 18.14
CA PHE A 112 -0.96 -2.58 18.73
C PHE A 112 -1.74 -1.32 19.08
N ASN A 113 -3.06 -1.38 18.90
CA ASN A 113 -3.96 -0.34 19.37
C ASN A 113 -3.76 -0.13 20.87
N SER A 114 -3.87 1.12 21.33
CA SER A 114 -3.84 1.44 22.77
C SER A 114 -4.96 0.76 23.56
N SER A 115 -6.04 0.34 22.89
CA SER A 115 -7.12 -0.45 23.48
C SER A 115 -6.77 -1.93 23.69
N GLY A 116 -5.65 -2.41 23.15
CA GLY A 116 -5.22 -3.81 23.23
C GLY A 116 -6.10 -4.80 22.45
N ARG A 117 -7.02 -4.31 21.61
CA ARG A 117 -7.99 -5.13 20.86
C ARG A 117 -8.10 -4.70 19.40
N PHE A 118 -8.60 -5.60 18.58
CA PHE A 118 -8.99 -5.29 17.21
C PHE A 118 -10.22 -4.36 17.21
N GLU A 119 -10.21 -3.35 16.34
CA GLU A 119 -11.26 -2.34 16.25
C GLU A 119 -11.84 -2.32 14.84
N CYS A 120 -13.08 -2.83 14.69
CA CYS A 120 -13.84 -2.78 13.43
C CYS A 120 -14.97 -1.76 13.58
N ARG A 121 -14.79 -0.56 13.02
CA ARG A 121 -15.74 0.55 13.19
C ARG A 121 -15.84 1.38 11.92
N LYS A 122 -17.02 1.95 11.68
CA LYS A 122 -17.17 3.08 10.76
C LYS A 122 -16.64 4.33 11.46
N VAL A 123 -15.66 4.98 10.87
CA VAL A 123 -15.00 6.15 11.43
C VAL A 123 -15.07 7.30 10.42
N PHE A 124 -15.36 8.50 10.92
CA PHE A 124 -15.28 9.70 10.11
C PHE A 124 -13.83 10.18 10.12
N VAL A 125 -13.26 10.44 8.96
CA VAL A 125 -11.90 10.99 8.84
C VAL A 125 -11.94 12.33 8.12
N LYS A 126 -11.11 13.25 8.61
CA LYS A 126 -10.89 14.57 8.03
C LYS A 126 -9.60 14.54 7.23
N ILE A 127 -9.64 15.05 6.00
CA ILE A 127 -8.42 15.26 5.20
C ILE A 127 -7.74 16.51 5.77
N SER A 128 -6.58 16.32 6.41
CA SER A 128 -5.87 17.39 7.13
C SER A 128 -4.94 18.21 6.22
N ASP A 129 -4.35 17.59 5.21
CA ASP A 129 -3.33 18.20 4.36
C ASP A 129 -3.64 17.88 2.89
N GLN A 130 -3.80 18.92 2.07
CA GLN A 130 -3.97 18.78 0.61
C GLN A 130 -2.64 19.15 -0.04
N LYS A 131 -1.69 18.22 0.02
CA LYS A 131 -0.47 18.33 -0.76
C LYS A 131 -0.83 18.34 -2.25
N GLN A 132 -0.01 19.00 -3.06
CA GLN A 132 -0.08 18.88 -4.53
C GLN A 132 0.41 17.48 -4.94
N ASP A 133 -0.45 16.48 -4.75
CA ASP A 133 -0.28 15.13 -5.25
C ASP A 133 -1.62 14.64 -5.81
N TRP A 134 -1.59 13.44 -6.41
CA TRP A 134 -2.77 12.83 -7.03
C TRP A 134 -3.96 12.69 -6.06
N PHE A 135 -3.71 12.54 -4.75
CA PHE A 135 -4.75 12.38 -3.74
C PHE A 135 -5.32 13.74 -3.35
N GLY A 136 -4.48 14.75 -3.13
CA GLY A 136 -4.91 16.12 -2.85
C GLY A 136 -5.73 16.72 -3.99
N GLU A 137 -5.33 16.47 -5.24
CA GLU A 137 -6.09 16.90 -6.43
C GLU A 137 -7.47 16.21 -6.51
N ALA A 138 -7.50 14.88 -6.34
CA ALA A 138 -8.74 14.09 -6.42
C ALA A 138 -9.76 14.44 -5.34
N TYR A 139 -9.31 14.88 -4.16
CA TYR A 139 -10.16 15.25 -3.03
C TYR A 139 -10.20 16.76 -2.76
N SER A 140 -9.74 17.59 -3.70
CA SER A 140 -9.82 19.05 -3.62
C SER A 140 -11.27 19.48 -3.34
N GLY A 141 -11.45 20.30 -2.29
CA GLY A 141 -12.78 20.77 -1.85
C GLY A 141 -13.61 19.83 -0.96
N ARG A 142 -13.21 18.57 -0.73
CA ARG A 142 -13.87 17.67 0.24
C ARG A 142 -13.15 17.70 1.59
N LYS A 143 -13.89 18.07 2.65
CA LYS A 143 -13.34 18.21 4.02
C LYS A 143 -13.46 16.94 4.88
N THR A 144 -14.36 16.02 4.53
CA THR A 144 -14.63 14.79 5.29
C THR A 144 -14.96 13.65 4.34
N VAL A 145 -14.46 12.45 4.66
CA VAL A 145 -14.86 11.19 4.02
C VAL A 145 -15.31 10.21 5.11
N GLY A 146 -16.40 9.48 4.85
CA GLY A 146 -17.05 8.56 5.79
C GLY A 146 -17.87 7.51 5.05
#